data_AF-A0A9D9W9P7-F1
#
_entry.id   AF-A0A9D9W9P7-F1
#
_cell.length_a   1.000
_cell.length_b   1.000
_cell.length_c   1.000
_cell.angle_alpha   90.00
_cell.angle_beta   90.00
_cell.angle_gamma   90.00
#
_symmetry.space_group_name_H-M   'P 1'
#
loop_
_entity.id
_entity.type
_entity.pdbx_description
1 polymer ?
#
loop_
_entity_poly.entity_id
_entity_poly.type
_entity_poly.pdbx_seq_one_letter_code
_entity_poly.pdbx_strand_id
1 'polypeptide(L)'
;MNENIDQIAGYFETVPLWPFVLFGLLGLVAVFVEILNRKRRANAIDNFRYTIETELIALYPKHKGWPRDINTYLCSRLPEMQQNFEVLRVFIPQDRLLSYNTDWNNFRDFCRTITDEKCAVAEQSSPSDGTAGTQKTTHTEPDPKEVFHKLVENLLKHTNL
;
A
#
# COMPACT_ATOMS: atom_id res chain seq x y z
N MET A 1 -52.15 27.05 -24.93
CA MET A 1 -50.70 26.76 -24.82
C MET A 1 -50.00 27.73 -23.87
N ASN A 2 -50.37 29.02 -23.82
CA ASN A 2 -49.91 29.95 -22.78
C ASN A 2 -50.40 29.61 -21.37
N GLU A 3 -51.67 29.22 -21.21
CA GLU A 3 -52.26 28.97 -19.88
C GLU A 3 -51.56 27.88 -19.05
N ASN A 4 -51.06 26.82 -19.72
CA ASN A 4 -50.28 25.78 -19.06
C ASN A 4 -48.89 26.27 -18.62
N ILE A 5 -48.26 27.16 -19.42
CA ILE A 5 -46.95 27.73 -19.10
C ILE A 5 -47.10 28.78 -17.98
N ASP A 6 -48.17 29.58 -18.02
CA ASP A 6 -48.49 30.58 -17.00
C ASP A 6 -48.83 29.92 -15.65
N GLN A 7 -49.54 28.79 -15.66
CA GLN A 7 -49.75 27.99 -14.44
C GLN A 7 -48.44 27.46 -13.87
N ILE A 8 -47.59 26.86 -14.70
CA ILE A 8 -46.27 26.33 -14.27
C ILE A 8 -45.41 27.47 -13.70
N ALA A 9 -45.40 28.64 -14.35
CA ALA A 9 -44.67 29.81 -13.88
C ALA A 9 -45.19 30.32 -12.52
N GLY A 10 -46.51 30.39 -12.33
CA GLY A 10 -47.12 30.76 -11.04
C GLY A 10 -46.81 29.79 -9.90
N TYR A 11 -46.63 28.49 -10.20
CA TYR A 11 -46.14 27.52 -9.21
C TYR A 11 -44.70 27.81 -8.78
N PHE A 12 -43.82 28.25 -9.68
CA PHE A 12 -42.44 28.61 -9.34
C PHE A 12 -42.32 29.95 -8.58
N GLU A 13 -43.28 30.87 -8.72
CA GLU A 13 -43.34 32.10 -7.92
C GLU A 13 -43.79 31.85 -6.47
N THR A 14 -44.61 30.84 -6.24
CA THR A 14 -45.20 30.55 -4.91
C THR A 14 -44.44 29.48 -4.14
N VAL A 15 -43.71 28.59 -4.83
CA VAL A 15 -42.96 27.51 -4.20
C VAL A 15 -41.52 27.96 -3.88
N PRO A 16 -41.06 27.78 -2.63
CA PRO A 16 -39.67 28.06 -2.30
C PRO A 16 -38.73 27.15 -3.11
N LEU A 17 -37.98 27.73 -4.06
CA LEU A 17 -36.99 27.01 -4.89
C LEU A 17 -35.65 26.74 -4.18
N TRP A 18 -35.41 27.41 -3.05
CA TRP A 18 -34.16 27.28 -2.28
C TRP A 18 -33.79 25.84 -1.87
N PRO A 19 -34.72 24.89 -1.59
CA PRO A 19 -34.36 23.51 -1.30
C PRO A 19 -33.69 22.82 -2.50
N PHE A 20 -34.17 23.05 -3.72
CA PHE A 20 -33.56 22.47 -4.93
C PHE A 20 -32.17 23.02 -5.19
N VAL A 21 -31.98 24.32 -4.95
CA VAL A 21 -30.64 24.95 -5.03
C VAL A 21 -29.69 24.35 -3.99
N LEU A 22 -30.16 24.14 -2.75
CA LEU A 22 -29.37 23.47 -1.71
C LEU A 22 -29.03 22.03 -2.08
N PHE A 23 -29.99 21.24 -2.57
CA PHE A 23 -29.73 19.88 -3.01
C PHE A 23 -28.76 19.83 -4.20
N GLY A 24 -28.88 20.76 -5.15
CA GLY A 24 -27.93 20.89 -6.25
C GLY A 24 -26.52 21.19 -5.78
N LEU A 25 -26.38 22.13 -4.82
CA LEU A 25 -25.08 22.48 -4.23
C LEU A 25 -24.49 21.33 -3.42
N LEU A 26 -25.30 20.65 -2.59
CA LEU A 26 -24.88 19.46 -1.86
C LEU A 26 -24.43 18.33 -2.80
N GLY A 27 -25.15 18.12 -3.90
CA GLY A 27 -24.77 17.16 -4.95
C GLY A 27 -23.43 17.51 -5.58
N LEU A 28 -23.21 18.78 -5.94
CA LEU A 28 -21.94 19.24 -6.51
C LEU A 28 -20.77 19.04 -5.54
N VAL A 29 -20.96 19.42 -4.27
CA VAL A 29 -19.96 19.21 -3.21
C VAL A 29 -19.66 17.72 -3.03
N ALA A 30 -20.68 16.85 -3.01
CA ALA A 30 -20.50 15.41 -2.89
C ALA A 30 -19.65 14.84 -4.03
N VAL A 31 -19.95 15.20 -5.28
CA VAL A 31 -19.18 14.80 -6.46
C VAL A 31 -17.73 15.30 -6.37
N PHE A 32 -17.54 16.55 -5.97
CA PHE A 32 -16.20 17.14 -5.84
C PHE A 32 -15.36 16.43 -4.77
N VAL A 33 -15.95 16.14 -3.60
CA VAL A 33 -15.31 15.38 -2.53
C VAL A 33 -14.93 13.98 -3.01
N GLU A 34 -15.81 13.32 -3.76
CA GLU A 34 -15.51 12.00 -4.31
C GLU A 34 -14.31 12.03 -5.28
N ILE A 35 -14.26 13.01 -6.19
CA ILE A 35 -13.15 13.20 -7.13
C ILE A 35 -11.83 13.42 -6.37
N LEU A 36 -11.85 14.32 -5.37
CA LEU A 36 -10.67 14.57 -4.55
C LEU A 36 -10.22 13.33 -3.77
N ASN A 37 -11.16 12.57 -3.22
CA ASN A 37 -10.85 11.37 -2.45
C ASN A 37 -10.24 10.28 -3.35
N ARG A 38 -10.81 10.07 -4.54
CA ARG A 38 -10.25 9.15 -5.55
C ARG A 38 -8.82 9.56 -5.94
N LYS A 39 -8.57 10.85 -6.18
CA LYS A 39 -7.23 11.36 -6.50
C LYS A 39 -6.24 11.18 -5.35
N ARG A 40 -6.65 11.48 -4.11
CA ARG A 40 -5.79 11.30 -2.92
C ARG A 40 -5.43 9.83 -2.70
N ARG A 41 -6.40 8.92 -2.89
CA ARG A 41 -6.17 7.48 -2.81
C ARG A 41 -5.17 7.02 -3.88
N ALA A 42 -5.33 7.44 -5.13
CA ALA A 42 -4.39 7.10 -6.20
C ALA A 42 -2.96 7.59 -5.86
N ASN A 43 -2.83 8.85 -5.44
CA ASN A 43 -1.53 9.39 -5.03
C ASN A 43 -0.93 8.63 -3.84
N ALA A 44 -1.74 8.20 -2.87
CA ALA A 44 -1.25 7.44 -1.72
C ALA A 44 -0.72 6.06 -2.14
N ILE A 45 -1.41 5.39 -3.07
CA ILE A 45 -0.97 4.13 -3.67
C ILE A 45 0.35 4.33 -4.42
N ASP A 46 0.43 5.33 -5.30
CA ASP A 46 1.61 5.59 -6.11
C ASP A 46 2.82 5.95 -5.24
N ASN A 47 2.64 6.83 -4.24
CA ASN A 47 3.70 7.20 -3.31
C ASN A 47 4.19 6.01 -2.49
N PHE A 48 3.29 5.14 -2.01
CA PHE A 48 3.68 3.96 -1.26
C PHE A 48 4.52 2.98 -2.09
N ARG A 49 4.09 2.71 -3.33
CA ARG A 49 4.83 1.85 -4.27
C ARG A 49 6.18 2.45 -4.62
N TYR A 50 6.19 3.74 -4.96
CA TYR A 50 7.40 4.49 -5.30
C TYR A 50 8.42 4.48 -4.15
N THR A 51 7.95 4.64 -2.91
CA THR A 51 8.82 4.61 -1.72
C THR A 51 9.43 3.24 -1.53
N ILE A 52 8.66 2.16 -1.67
CA ILE A 52 9.18 0.78 -1.60
C ILE A 52 10.25 0.54 -2.66
N GLU A 53 9.99 0.92 -3.92
CA GLU A 53 10.92 0.71 -5.02
C GLU A 53 12.20 1.53 -4.88
N THR A 54 12.10 2.74 -4.33
CA THR A 54 13.23 3.67 -4.15
C THR A 54 14.08 3.28 -2.95
N GLU A 55 13.48 3.10 -1.78
CA GLU A 55 14.20 2.81 -0.53
C GLU A 55 14.82 1.41 -0.54
N LEU A 56 14.15 0.46 -1.22
CA LEU A 56 14.58 -0.93 -1.29
C LEU A 56 15.22 -1.29 -2.63
N ILE A 57 15.68 -0.31 -3.43
CA ILE A 57 16.23 -0.52 -4.80
C ILE A 57 17.41 -1.52 -4.88
N ALA A 58 18.12 -1.74 -3.78
CA ALA A 58 19.18 -2.74 -3.67
C ALA A 58 18.65 -4.17 -3.50
N LEU A 59 17.46 -4.32 -2.93
CA LEU A 59 16.88 -5.57 -2.46
C LEU A 59 15.62 -5.99 -3.26
N TYR A 60 14.86 -5.04 -3.80
CA TYR A 60 13.60 -5.22 -4.52
C TYR A 60 13.57 -4.30 -5.76
N PRO A 61 12.94 -4.69 -6.89
CA PRO A 61 12.32 -5.99 -7.18
C PRO A 61 13.32 -7.09 -7.54
N LYS A 62 14.58 -6.72 -7.80
CA LYS A 62 15.67 -7.67 -8.04
C LYS A 62 16.75 -7.48 -6.98
N HIS A 63 16.99 -8.51 -6.19
CA HIS A 63 18.03 -8.51 -5.17
C HIS A 63 19.43 -8.42 -5.81
N LYS A 64 20.16 -7.34 -5.52
CA LYS A 64 21.54 -7.10 -6.03
C LYS A 64 22.63 -7.63 -5.08
N GLY A 65 22.25 -8.06 -3.88
CA GLY A 65 23.14 -8.50 -2.81
C GLY A 65 22.79 -7.82 -1.49
N TRP A 66 23.12 -8.44 -0.37
CA TRP A 66 22.87 -7.86 0.94
C TRP A 66 23.84 -6.70 1.22
N PRO A 67 23.34 -5.49 1.52
CA PRO A 67 24.17 -4.43 2.10
C PRO A 67 24.87 -4.90 3.37
N ARG A 68 26.05 -4.34 3.65
CA ARG A 68 26.71 -4.54 4.95
C ARG A 68 25.85 -3.94 6.06
N ASP A 69 25.74 -4.64 7.18
CA ASP A 69 24.87 -4.26 8.29
C ASP A 69 23.41 -4.09 7.83
N ILE A 70 22.81 -5.20 7.40
CA ILE A 70 21.46 -5.22 6.83
C ILE A 70 20.41 -4.67 7.78
N ASN A 71 20.58 -4.89 9.08
CA ASN A 71 19.67 -4.41 10.10
C ASN A 71 19.66 -2.88 10.14
N THR A 72 20.82 -2.26 10.26
CA THR A 72 20.97 -0.81 10.24
C THR A 72 20.54 -0.22 8.91
N TYR A 73 20.86 -0.90 7.80
CA TYR A 73 20.39 -0.51 6.47
C TYR A 73 18.86 -0.44 6.44
N LEU A 74 18.15 -1.52 6.76
CA LEU A 74 16.68 -1.54 6.69
C LEU A 74 16.05 -0.61 7.73
N CYS A 75 16.55 -0.59 8.96
CA CYS A 75 16.01 0.24 10.04
C CYS A 75 16.07 1.73 9.74
N SER A 76 17.08 2.20 8.99
CA SER A 76 17.18 3.61 8.60
C SER A 76 16.21 4.02 7.49
N ARG A 77 15.65 3.07 6.73
CA ARG A 77 14.61 3.33 5.70
C ARG A 77 13.18 3.19 6.23
N LEU A 78 13.01 2.53 7.38
CA LEU A 78 11.71 2.35 8.02
C LEU A 78 10.92 3.66 8.24
N PRO A 79 11.52 4.79 8.66
CA PRO A 79 10.76 6.03 8.91
C PRO A 79 10.03 6.55 7.66
N GLU A 80 10.71 6.58 6.50
CA GLU A 80 10.14 7.04 5.22
C GLU A 80 9.00 6.13 4.77
N MET A 81 9.22 4.81 4.87
CA MET A 81 8.20 3.81 4.56
C MET A 81 7.01 3.87 5.52
N GLN A 82 7.24 4.14 6.81
CA GLN A 82 6.19 4.25 7.83
C GLN A 82 5.28 5.44 7.56
N GLN A 83 5.84 6.58 7.15
CA GLN A 83 5.04 7.74 6.79
C GLN A 83 4.08 7.42 5.64
N ASN A 84 4.58 6.79 4.58
CA ASN A 84 3.75 6.40 3.44
C ASN A 84 2.74 5.30 3.82
N PHE A 85 3.10 4.39 4.72
CA PHE A 85 2.20 3.39 5.27
C PHE A 85 0.98 4.03 5.95
N GLU A 86 1.18 5.03 6.82
CA GLU A 86 0.09 5.71 7.53
C GLU A 86 -0.77 6.57 6.58
N VAL A 87 -0.18 7.15 5.54
CA VAL A 87 -0.94 7.89 4.51
C VAL A 87 -1.87 6.95 3.75
N LEU A 88 -1.38 5.79 3.30
CA LEU A 88 -2.20 4.81 2.60
C LEU A 88 -3.27 4.20 3.51
N ARG A 89 -2.97 4.00 4.79
CA ARG A 89 -3.86 3.41 5.80
C ARG A 89 -5.25 4.05 5.83
N VAL A 90 -5.34 5.37 5.66
CA VAL A 90 -6.60 6.13 5.68
C VAL A 90 -7.54 5.72 4.54
N PHE A 91 -7.00 5.18 3.44
CA PHE A 91 -7.77 4.74 2.27
C PHE A 91 -8.01 3.23 2.23
N ILE A 92 -7.47 2.47 3.19
CA ILE A 92 -7.68 1.02 3.27
C ILE A 92 -9.08 0.74 3.86
N PRO A 93 -9.88 -0.13 3.21
CA PRO A 93 -11.15 -0.59 3.77
C PRO A 93 -10.99 -1.24 5.16
N GLN A 94 -11.96 -1.00 6.05
CA GLN A 94 -11.91 -1.45 7.46
C GLN A 94 -11.72 -2.97 7.60
N ASP A 95 -12.32 -3.76 6.71
CA ASP A 95 -12.20 -5.23 6.66
C ASP A 95 -10.77 -5.69 6.32
N ARG A 96 -10.01 -4.88 5.58
CA ARG A 96 -8.62 -5.17 5.18
C ARG A 96 -7.58 -4.54 6.10
N LEU A 97 -7.98 -3.58 6.94
CA LEU A 97 -7.08 -2.82 7.81
C LEU A 97 -6.26 -3.74 8.75
N LEU A 98 -6.88 -4.80 9.27
CA LEU A 98 -6.17 -5.77 10.11
C LEU A 98 -5.02 -6.43 9.34
N SER A 99 -5.31 -6.98 8.16
CA SER A 99 -4.30 -7.63 7.32
C SER A 99 -3.18 -6.67 6.90
N TYR A 100 -3.52 -5.42 6.57
CA TYR A 100 -2.57 -4.38 6.23
C TYR A 100 -1.60 -4.07 7.39
N ASN A 101 -2.13 -3.90 8.61
CA ASN A 101 -1.32 -3.65 9.80
C ASN A 101 -0.46 -4.87 10.16
N THR A 102 -0.99 -6.09 10.00
CA THR A 102 -0.25 -7.33 10.26
C THR A 102 0.92 -7.48 9.29
N ASP A 103 0.71 -7.27 7.99
CA ASP A 103 1.78 -7.35 6.99
C ASP A 103 2.87 -6.30 7.25
N TRP A 104 2.50 -5.08 7.66
CA TRP A 104 3.45 -4.04 8.06
C TRP A 104 4.25 -4.40 9.31
N ASN A 105 3.59 -4.93 10.35
CA ASN A 105 4.28 -5.36 11.55
C ASN A 105 5.27 -6.50 11.25
N ASN A 106 4.87 -7.48 10.45
CA ASN A 106 5.75 -8.58 10.04
C ASN A 106 6.98 -8.08 9.27
N PHE A 107 6.79 -7.13 8.35
CA PHE A 107 7.91 -6.48 7.65
C PHE A 107 8.84 -5.73 8.59
N ARG A 108 8.27 -4.90 9.48
CA ARG A 108 9.05 -4.14 10.47
C ARG A 108 9.83 -5.04 11.41
N ASP A 109 9.22 -6.14 11.85
CA ASP A 109 9.83 -7.10 12.74
C ASP A 109 10.94 -7.87 12.01
N PHE A 110 10.76 -8.21 10.73
CA PHE A 110 11.85 -8.72 9.88
C PHE A 110 13.02 -7.73 9.82
N CYS A 111 12.78 -6.45 9.51
CA CYS A 111 13.83 -5.43 9.42
C CYS A 111 14.65 -5.29 10.72
N ARG A 112 14.04 -5.57 11.88
CA ARG A 112 14.71 -5.49 13.19
C ARG A 112 15.39 -6.78 13.63
N THR A 113 14.97 -7.92 13.10
CA THR A 113 15.46 -9.25 13.52
C THR A 113 16.44 -9.86 12.53
N ILE A 114 16.48 -9.35 11.30
CA ILE A 114 17.44 -9.78 10.29
C ILE A 114 18.85 -9.32 10.68
N THR A 115 19.82 -10.19 10.40
CA THR A 115 21.21 -9.99 10.74
C THR A 115 22.12 -10.49 9.62
N ASP A 116 23.34 -9.97 9.57
CA ASP A 116 24.31 -10.29 8.52
C ASP A 116 24.66 -11.78 8.51
N GLU A 117 24.72 -12.44 9.68
CA GLU A 117 24.99 -13.86 9.78
C GLU A 117 23.89 -14.73 9.17
N LYS A 118 22.61 -14.36 9.35
CA LYS A 118 21.48 -15.07 8.72
C LYS A 118 21.54 -14.96 7.19
N CYS A 119 21.94 -13.78 6.71
CA CYS A 119 22.12 -13.54 5.28
C CYS A 119 23.30 -14.36 4.73
N ALA A 120 24.43 -14.38 5.43
CA ALA A 120 25.63 -15.12 5.03
C ALA A 120 25.42 -16.65 5.02
N VAL A 121 24.69 -17.19 6.01
CA VAL A 121 24.33 -18.61 6.06
C VAL A 121 23.44 -19.01 4.89
N ALA A 122 22.49 -18.15 4.50
CA ALA A 122 21.61 -18.39 3.36
C ALA A 122 22.35 -18.35 2.01
N GLU A 123 23.31 -17.44 1.84
CA GLU A 123 24.16 -17.38 0.64
C GLU A 123 25.05 -18.62 0.50
N GLN A 124 25.53 -19.19 1.61
CA GLN A 124 26.36 -20.40 1.61
C GLN A 124 25.57 -21.69 1.41
N SER A 125 24.27 -21.68 1.71
CA SER A 125 23.39 -22.86 1.60
C SER A 125 22.61 -22.92 0.28
N SER A 126 22.67 -21.88 -0.55
CA SER A 126 22.20 -21.95 -1.94
C SER A 126 23.12 -22.89 -2.74
N PRO A 127 22.60 -23.99 -3.33
CA PRO A 127 23.42 -24.88 -4.11
C PRO A 127 23.86 -24.15 -5.37
N SER A 128 25.18 -23.93 -5.49
CA SER A 128 25.86 -23.78 -6.77
C SER A 128 25.33 -24.84 -7.73
N ASP A 129 24.95 -24.42 -8.94
CA ASP A 129 24.52 -25.25 -10.04
C ASP A 129 25.18 -26.64 -10.07
N GLY A 130 24.33 -27.66 -10.12
CA GLY A 130 24.69 -29.03 -10.48
C GLY A 130 25.32 -29.85 -9.36
N THR A 131 24.52 -30.65 -8.65
CA THR A 131 24.62 -32.12 -8.64
C THR A 131 23.46 -32.69 -7.82
N ALA A 132 22.75 -33.64 -8.41
CA ALA A 132 21.62 -34.35 -7.82
C ALA A 132 22.02 -35.13 -6.56
N GLY A 133 21.09 -35.15 -5.59
CA GLY A 133 21.04 -36.16 -4.54
C GLY A 133 21.69 -35.75 -3.22
N THR A 134 20.87 -35.33 -2.26
CA THR A 134 20.74 -35.98 -0.95
C THR A 134 19.70 -35.22 -0.15
N GLN A 135 18.60 -35.89 0.18
CA GLN A 135 17.62 -35.43 1.16
C GLN A 135 18.35 -35.14 2.48
N LYS A 136 18.39 -33.87 2.89
CA LYS A 136 18.84 -33.49 4.23
C LYS A 136 17.68 -32.79 4.94
N THR A 137 16.90 -33.59 5.66
CA THR A 137 15.86 -33.14 6.59
C THR A 137 16.52 -32.58 7.84
N THR A 138 16.68 -31.26 7.91
CA THR A 138 16.93 -30.51 9.15
C THR A 138 16.33 -29.13 8.95
N HIS A 139 15.33 -28.76 9.78
CA HIS A 139 14.66 -27.45 9.85
C HIS A 139 15.38 -26.35 9.05
N THR A 140 15.04 -26.24 7.76
CA THR A 140 15.66 -25.24 6.89
C THR A 140 14.95 -23.93 7.20
N GLU A 141 15.60 -23.06 7.97
CA GLU A 141 15.12 -21.68 8.15
C GLU A 141 14.92 -21.09 6.75
N PRO A 142 13.75 -20.50 6.45
CA PRO A 142 13.44 -20.03 5.10
C PRO A 142 14.45 -18.98 4.65
N ASP A 143 14.85 -18.99 3.37
CA ASP A 143 15.82 -18.04 2.82
C ASP A 143 15.36 -16.61 3.13
N PRO A 144 16.15 -15.80 3.87
CA PRO A 144 15.82 -14.43 4.20
C PRO A 144 15.47 -13.57 2.98
N LYS A 145 16.03 -13.89 1.80
CA LYS A 145 15.72 -13.18 0.55
C LYS A 145 14.29 -13.46 0.09
N GLU A 146 13.87 -14.72 0.12
CA GLU A 146 12.50 -15.13 -0.22
C GLU A 146 11.50 -14.56 0.79
N VAL A 147 11.83 -14.64 2.08
CA VAL A 147 11.02 -14.05 3.15
C VAL A 147 10.85 -12.55 2.94
N PHE A 148 11.93 -11.82 2.65
CA PHE A 148 11.89 -10.40 2.37
C PHE A 148 11.01 -10.08 1.15
N HIS A 149 11.20 -10.77 0.02
CA HIS A 149 10.38 -10.53 -1.18
C HIS A 149 8.91 -10.79 -0.90
N LYS A 150 8.58 -11.88 -0.21
CA LYS A 150 7.20 -12.19 0.16
C LYS A 150 6.60 -11.13 1.08
N LEU A 151 7.36 -10.58 2.02
CA LEU A 151 6.90 -9.50 2.90
C LEU A 151 6.63 -8.22 2.10
N VAL A 152 7.52 -7.85 1.17
CA VAL A 152 7.33 -6.68 0.30
C VAL A 152 6.12 -6.88 -0.64
N GLU A 153 5.98 -8.05 -1.26
CA GLU A 153 4.81 -8.39 -2.08
C GLU A 153 3.52 -8.35 -1.28
N ASN A 154 3.54 -8.84 -0.04
CA ASN A 154 2.41 -8.75 0.88
C ASN A 154 2.02 -7.31 1.20
N LEU A 155 2.97 -6.38 1.27
CA LEU A 155 2.64 -4.96 1.41
C LEU A 155 2.05 -4.39 0.12
N LEU A 156 2.66 -4.70 -1.03
CA LEU A 156 2.23 -4.20 -2.33
C LEU A 156 0.86 -4.73 -2.75
N LYS A 157 0.42 -5.90 -2.27
CA LYS A 157 -0.93 -6.43 -2.58
C LYS A 157 -2.06 -5.47 -2.14
N HIS A 158 -1.83 -4.68 -1.09
CA HIS A 158 -2.79 -3.69 -0.57
C HIS A 158 -2.89 -2.44 -1.42
N THR A 159 -2.08 -2.34 -2.48
CA THR A 159 -2.15 -1.24 -3.46
C THR A 159 -3.03 -1.59 -4.68
N ASN A 160 -3.46 -2.85 -4.82
CA ASN A 160 -4.35 -3.32 -5.89
C ASN A 160 -5.84 -3.14 -5.51
N LEU A 161 -6.21 -1.95 -5.04
CA LEU A 161 -7.55 -1.63 -4.55
C LEU A 161 -8.46 -1.04 -5.62
#